data_AF-F1LHB6-F1
#
_entry.id   AF-F1LHB6-F1
#
_cell.length_a   1.000
_cell.length_b   1.000
_cell.length_c   1.000
_cell.angle_alpha   90.00
_cell.angle_beta   90.00
_cell.angle_gamma   90.00
#
_symmetry.space_group_name_H-M   'P 1'
#
loop_
_entity.id
_entity.type
_entity.pdbx_description
1 polymer ?
#
loop_
_entity_poly.entity_id
_entity_poly.type
_entity_poly.pdbx_seq_one_letter_code
_entity_poly.pdbx_strand_id
1 'polypeptide(L)'
;MGILIVVLWYGGHLVLKDKIESRLLVSFLLYQFQLGENLRELGEVWNGFMQAVGASRKVFELIDRKPLVHNYGRIKPDSTISKLEGKIEFKNVKFSYPIRPDLPQL
;
A
#
# COMPACT_ATOMS: atom_id res chain seq x y z
N MET A 1 -27.68 14.20 8.90
CA MET A 1 -29.01 14.87 8.89
C MET A 1 -29.34 15.59 10.20
N GLY A 2 -29.11 14.99 11.38
CA GLY A 2 -29.43 15.64 12.66
C GLY A 2 -28.76 17.00 12.89
N ILE A 3 -27.50 17.18 12.48
CA ILE A 3 -26.78 18.46 12.61
C ILE A 3 -27.45 19.60 11.84
N LEU A 4 -27.96 19.33 10.63
CA LEU A 4 -28.65 20.34 9.82
C LEU A 4 -29.94 20.81 10.50
N ILE A 5 -30.68 19.88 11.09
CA ILE A 5 -31.93 20.17 11.81
C ILE A 5 -31.64 21.06 13.02
N VAL A 6 -30.59 20.77 13.78
CA VAL A 6 -30.19 21.57 14.95
C VAL A 6 -29.73 22.97 14.52
N VAL A 7 -28.93 23.07 13.46
CA VAL A 7 -28.43 24.35 12.94
C VAL A 7 -29.59 25.20 12.39
N LEU A 8 -30.53 24.61 11.65
CA LEU A 8 -31.70 25.32 11.15
C LEU A 8 -32.64 25.77 12.27
N TRP A 9 -32.89 24.90 13.26
CA TRP A 9 -33.77 25.24 14.37
C TRP A 9 -33.20 26.37 15.23
N TYR A 10 -31.94 26.24 15.65
CA TYR A 10 -31.29 27.25 16.50
C TYR A 10 -30.93 28.50 15.71
N GLY A 11 -30.37 28.34 14.51
CA GLY A 11 -30.03 29.46 13.61
C GLY A 11 -31.26 30.23 13.16
N GLY A 12 -32.36 29.55 12.83
CA GLY A 12 -33.64 30.21 12.52
C GLY A 12 -34.19 31.01 13.71
N HIS A 13 -34.10 30.46 14.92
CA HIS A 13 -34.48 31.19 16.14
C HIS A 13 -33.63 32.45 16.39
N LEU A 14 -32.35 32.42 16.03
CA LEU A 14 -31.45 33.59 16.10
C LEU A 14 -31.80 34.66 15.04
N VAL A 15 -32.20 34.25 13.84
CA VAL A 15 -32.67 35.18 12.79
C VAL A 15 -33.97 35.85 13.22
N LEU A 16 -34.93 35.09 13.76
CA LEU A 16 -36.21 35.63 14.25
C LEU A 16 -36.07 36.60 15.43
N LYS A 17 -34.92 36.57 16.14
CA LYS A 17 -34.60 37.48 17.24
C LYS A 17 -33.73 38.67 16.80
N ASP A 18 -33.57 38.88 15.50
CA ASP A 18 -32.72 39.92 14.89
C ASP A 18 -31.27 39.93 15.40
N LYS A 19 -30.78 38.76 15.85
CA LYS A 19 -29.40 38.61 16.36
C LYS A 19 -28.39 38.29 15.26
N ILE A 20 -28.85 37.68 14.17
CA ILE A 20 -28.05 37.37 12.99
C ILE A 20 -28.88 37.64 11.74
N GLU A 21 -28.21 38.05 10.66
CA GLU A 21 -28.87 38.18 9.36
C GLU A 21 -29.17 36.80 8.74
N SER A 22 -30.27 36.72 8.00
CA SER A 22 -30.64 35.52 7.22
C SER A 22 -29.55 35.10 6.24
N ARG A 23 -28.83 36.07 5.65
CA ARG A 23 -27.70 35.82 4.74
C ARG A 23 -26.58 35.02 5.41
N LEU A 24 -26.27 35.32 6.67
CA LEU A 24 -25.21 34.63 7.40
C LEU A 24 -25.55 33.15 7.63
N LEU A 25 -26.81 32.85 7.95
CA LEU A 25 -27.28 31.49 8.14
C LEU A 25 -27.17 30.67 6.85
N VAL A 26 -27.56 31.24 5.70
CA VAL A 26 -27.43 30.58 4.40
C VAL A 26 -25.96 30.33 4.06
N SER A 27 -25.09 31.32 4.22
CA SER A 27 -23.65 31.15 4.00
C SER A 27 -23.04 30.07 4.90
N PHE A 28 -23.45 30.02 6.18
CA PHE A 28 -22.99 29.00 7.11
C PHE A 28 -23.38 27.58 6.66
N LEU A 29 -24.62 27.39 6.20
CA LEU A 29 -25.08 26.09 5.71
C LEU A 29 -24.32 25.63 4.46
N LEU A 30 -24.03 26.54 3.54
CA LEU A 30 -23.24 26.24 2.33
C LEU A 30 -21.80 25.85 2.69
N TYR A 31 -21.14 26.60 3.57
CA TYR A 31 -19.79 26.28 4.00
C TYR A 31 -19.71 24.98 4.81
N GLN A 32 -20.70 24.68 5.64
CA GLN A 32 -20.78 23.42 6.38
C GLN A 32 -20.83 22.22 5.43
N PHE A 33 -21.62 22.32 4.36
CA PHE A 33 -21.71 21.25 3.36
C PHE A 33 -20.36 21.02 2.68
N GLN A 34 -19.72 22.10 2.23
CA GLN A 34 -18.43 22.03 1.55
C GLN A 34 -17.30 21.53 2.47
N LEU A 35 -17.32 21.92 3.74
CA LEU A 35 -16.35 21.45 4.74
C LEU A 35 -16.49 19.94 4.99
N GLY A 36 -17.71 19.41 5.01
CA GLY A 36 -17.97 17.98 5.12
C GLY A 36 -17.38 17.19 3.95
N GLU A 37 -17.60 17.66 2.72
CA GLU A 37 -17.04 17.02 1.52
C GLU A 37 -15.52 17.07 1.50
N ASN A 38 -14.92 18.23 1.78
CA ASN A 38 -13.46 18.37 1.84
C ASN A 38 -12.82 17.44 2.88
N LEU A 39 -13.45 17.28 4.06
CA LEU A 39 -12.96 16.35 5.08
C LEU A 39 -13.05 14.90 4.62
N ARG A 40 -14.11 14.53 3.89
CA ARG A 40 -14.25 13.19 3.31
C ARG A 40 -13.16 12.92 2.27
N GLU A 41 -12.92 13.87 1.36
CA GLU A 41 -11.87 13.77 0.35
C GLU A 41 -10.47 13.64 0.99
N LEU A 42 -10.18 14.42 2.03
CA LEU A 42 -8.94 14.27 2.80
C LEU A 42 -8.79 12.87 3.39
N GLY A 43 -9.88 12.27 3.90
CA GLY A 43 -9.89 10.90 4.40
C GLY A 43 -9.60 9.86 3.31
N GLU A 44 -10.13 10.06 2.11
CA GLU A 44 -9.87 9.19 0.96
C GLU A 44 -8.41 9.28 0.50
N VAL A 45 -7.86 10.49 0.41
CA VAL A 45 -6.44 10.71 0.10
C VAL A 45 -5.55 10.04 1.14
N TRP A 46 -5.88 10.17 2.43
CA TRP A 46 -5.14 9.51 3.51
C TRP A 46 -5.15 7.98 3.37
N ASN A 47 -6.30 7.39 3.06
CA ASN A 47 -6.43 5.95 2.83
C ASN A 47 -5.56 5.50 1.64
N GLY A 48 -5.66 6.21 0.50
CA GLY A 48 -4.83 5.93 -0.68
C GLY A 48 -3.33 6.02 -0.39
N PHE A 49 -2.91 7.03 0.39
CA PHE A 49 -1.53 7.17 0.82
C PHE A 49 -1.06 5.98 1.67
N MET A 50 -1.87 5.54 2.65
CA MET A 50 -1.54 4.39 3.49
C MET A 50 -1.46 3.08 2.69
N GLN A 51 -2.32 2.90 1.69
CA GLN A 51 -2.23 1.76 0.77
C GLN A 51 -0.92 1.79 -0.04
N ALA A 52 -0.53 2.97 -0.54
CA ALA A 52 0.72 3.14 -1.27
C ALA A 52 1.95 2.82 -0.40
N VAL A 53 1.95 3.25 0.87
CA VAL A 53 3.00 2.90 1.84
C VAL A 53 3.05 1.39 2.10
N GLY A 54 1.88 0.73 2.25
CA GLY A 54 1.82 -0.72 2.43
C GLY A 54 2.33 -1.50 1.20
N ALA A 55 2.00 -1.04 0.00
CA ALA A 55 2.45 -1.65 -1.25
C ALA A 55 3.96 -1.44 -1.47
N SER A 56 4.47 -0.22 -1.21
CA SER A 56 5.89 0.09 -1.39
C SER A 56 6.78 -0.79 -0.50
N ARG A 57 6.35 -1.09 0.73
CA ARG A 57 7.07 -2.01 1.62
C ARG A 57 7.34 -3.37 0.97
N LYS A 58 6.35 -3.98 0.31
CA LYS A 58 6.52 -5.27 -0.38
C LYS A 58 7.45 -5.16 -1.58
N VAL A 59 7.38 -4.05 -2.32
CA VAL A 59 8.25 -3.80 -3.46
C VAL A 59 9.70 -3.70 -3.00
N PHE A 60 9.98 -2.90 -1.97
CA PHE A 60 11.31 -2.76 -1.41
C PHE A 60 11.81 -4.05 -0.75
N GLU A 61 10.94 -4.80 -0.06
CA GLU A 61 11.28 -6.12 0.46
C GLU A 61 11.77 -7.06 -0.65
N LEU A 62 11.15 -7.01 -1.84
CA LEU A 62 11.56 -7.83 -2.98
C LEU A 62 12.86 -7.34 -3.62
N ILE A 63 13.03 -6.02 -3.77
CA ILE A 63 14.23 -5.41 -4.36
C ILE A 63 15.46 -5.70 -3.48
N ASP A 64 15.32 -5.55 -2.17
CA ASP A 64 16.41 -5.73 -1.21
C ASP A 64 16.62 -7.21 -0.83
N ARG A 65 15.80 -8.12 -1.35
CA ARG A 65 15.89 -9.55 -1.07
C ARG A 65 17.22 -10.11 -1.58
N LYS A 66 18.04 -10.61 -0.65
CA LYS A 66 19.26 -11.38 -0.98
C LYS A 66 18.87 -12.81 -1.37
N PRO A 67 19.23 -13.30 -2.57
CA PRO A 67 18.89 -14.65 -2.99
C PRO A 67 19.73 -15.68 -2.23
N LEU A 68 19.12 -16.83 -1.90
CA LEU A 68 19.82 -17.94 -1.23
C LEU A 68 20.90 -18.57 -2.13
N VAL A 69 20.67 -18.57 -3.43
CA VAL A 69 21.61 -19.04 -4.45
C VAL A 69 21.92 -17.88 -5.38
N HIS A 70 23.20 -17.60 -5.58
CA HIS A 70 23.64 -16.48 -6.41
C HIS A 70 23.49 -16.84 -7.90
N ASN A 71 22.86 -15.96 -8.68
CA ASN A 71 22.60 -16.19 -10.11
C ASN A 71 23.81 -15.90 -11.01
N TYR A 72 24.98 -15.63 -10.44
CA TYR A 72 26.21 -15.37 -11.18
C TYR A 72 27.22 -16.49 -10.93
N GLY A 73 27.75 -17.05 -12.01
CA GLY A 73 28.86 -17.98 -11.95
C GLY A 73 30.13 -17.27 -11.50
N ARG A 74 30.81 -17.79 -10.47
CA ARG A 74 32.12 -17.27 -10.03
C ARG A 74 33.27 -17.71 -10.94
N ILE A 75 33.05 -18.76 -11.71
CA ILE A 75 34.05 -19.39 -12.56
C ILE A 75 33.62 -19.12 -14.00
N LYS A 76 34.46 -18.38 -14.73
CA LYS A 76 34.39 -18.32 -16.19
C LYS A 76 35.26 -19.44 -16.75
N PRO A 77 34.92 -20.02 -17.91
CA PRO A 77 35.83 -20.91 -18.61
C PRO A 77 37.16 -20.19 -18.78
N ASP A 78 38.25 -20.80 -18.32
CA ASP A 78 39.60 -20.32 -18.61
C ASP A 78 39.73 -20.22 -20.14
N SER A 79 40.30 -19.13 -20.65
CA SER A 79 40.59 -18.94 -22.08
C SER A 79 41.41 -20.08 -22.70
N THR A 80 42.05 -20.90 -21.85
CA THR A 80 42.82 -22.08 -22.21
C THR A 80 41.96 -23.34 -22.43
N ILE A 81 40.69 -23.35 -21.99
CA ILE A 81 39.75 -24.46 -22.22
C ILE A 81 39.12 -24.29 -23.60
N SER A 82 39.69 -24.99 -24.59
CA SER A 82 39.22 -24.95 -25.98
C SER A 82 37.95 -25.78 -26.23
N LYS A 83 37.63 -26.76 -25.36
CA LYS A 83 36.45 -27.61 -25.49
C LYS A 83 35.98 -28.18 -24.15
N LEU A 84 34.71 -27.94 -23.79
CA LEU A 84 34.06 -28.54 -22.62
C LEU A 84 33.54 -29.95 -22.99
N GLU A 85 34.01 -31.00 -22.33
CA GLU A 85 33.56 -32.39 -22.60
C GLU A 85 32.13 -32.69 -22.08
N GLY A 86 31.65 -31.91 -21.11
CA GLY A 86 30.26 -32.02 -20.63
C GLY A 86 29.92 -33.30 -19.84
N LYS A 87 30.92 -34.03 -19.32
CA LYS A 87 30.67 -35.19 -18.45
C LYS A 87 30.04 -34.75 -17.13
N ILE A 88 28.86 -35.27 -16.81
CA ILE A 88 28.11 -35.00 -15.57
C ILE A 88 27.92 -36.31 -14.82
N GLU A 89 28.20 -36.32 -13.52
CA GLU A 89 28.02 -37.48 -12.64
C GLU A 89 27.40 -37.02 -11.32
N PHE A 90 26.44 -37.79 -10.79
CA PHE A 90 25.84 -37.57 -9.48
C PHE A 90 26.40 -38.60 -8.50
N LYS A 91 27.03 -38.14 -7.40
CA LYS A 91 27.60 -39.03 -6.37
C LYS A 91 26.92 -38.78 -5.02
N ASN A 92 26.21 -39.79 -4.51
CA ASN A 92 25.57 -39.78 -3.18
C ASN A 92 24.77 -38.50 -2.88
N VAL A 93 24.03 -38.00 -3.87
CA VAL A 93 23.23 -36.78 -3.71
C VAL A 93 21.96 -37.10 -2.96
N LYS A 94 21.70 -36.36 -1.87
CA LYS A 94 20.41 -36.34 -1.17
C LYS A 94 19.73 -35.00 -1.41
N PHE A 95 18.46 -35.01 -1.78
CA PHE A 95 17.73 -33.79 -2.08
C PHE A 95 16.29 -33.84 -1.55
N SER A 96 15.86 -32.70 -1.03
CA SER A 96 14.48 -32.47 -0.59
C SER A 96 14.08 -31.05 -0.93
N TYR A 97 12.88 -30.88 -1.50
CA TYR A 97 12.37 -29.54 -1.78
C TYR A 97 12.16 -28.76 -0.47
N PRO A 98 12.55 -27.46 -0.40
CA PRO A 98 12.41 -26.66 0.82
C PRO A 98 10.97 -26.54 1.35
N ILE A 99 9.97 -26.63 0.45
CA ILE A 99 8.54 -26.56 0.79
C ILE A 99 8.04 -27.86 1.46
N ARG A 100 8.76 -28.98 1.29
CA ARG A 100 8.44 -30.29 1.87
C ARG A 100 9.74 -31.02 2.25
N PRO A 101 10.42 -30.58 3.32
CA PRO A 101 11.71 -31.15 3.70
C PRO A 101 11.62 -32.60 4.19
N ASP A 102 10.45 -33.01 4.69
CA ASP A 102 10.23 -34.33 5.30
C ASP A 102 10.03 -35.46 4.27
N LEU A 103 9.91 -35.12 2.99
CA LEU A 103 9.74 -36.05 1.88
C LEU A 103 10.99 -35.99 1.01
N PRO A 104 11.99 -36.86 1.24
CA PRO A 104 13.16 -36.92 0.36
C PRO A 104 12.77 -37.48 -1.02
N GLN A 105 13.24 -36.82 -2.09
CA GLN A 105 13.01 -37.26 -3.48
C GLN A 105 14.22 -37.97 -4.08
N LEU A 106 15.42 -37.67 -3.57
CA LEU A 106 16.71 -38.29 -3.93
C LEU A 106 17.52 -38.53 -2.66
#